data_AF-A0A8C5NDU5-F1
#
_entry.id   AF-A0A8C5NDU5-F1
#
_cell.length_a   1.000
_cell.length_b   1.000
_cell.length_c   1.000
_cell.angle_alpha   90.00
_cell.angle_beta   90.00
_cell.angle_gamma   90.00
#
_symmetry.space_group_name_H-M   'P 1'
#
loop_
_entity.id
_entity.type
_entity.pdbx_description
1 polymer ?
#
loop_
_entity_poly.entity_id
_entity_poly.type
_entity_poly.pdbx_seq_one_letter_code
_entity_poly.pdbx_strand_id
1 'polypeptide(L)'
;IGSVKMAAALSSYGSSLLGIFSFLRFLFFRKAFRQSICLLLVVCVLTDRSLADDSMPTEEFLKREYSLAKPYRGLGFSSSSQWDLMGTAVVTPDYVRLTPDQQSRQGAVWSRIPLHLRDWELKVHFKIHGQGKKNFNGDGLALWLTKDRMLNGPAFGNMNQFVGLGIFVDTYPNADKSHDRVFPYISVMLGNGTVMYEHDHDGRTTELGGCSVTVRNSVHDTFLLIRYSKRRLTIMVDVEGKQQWTDCADITGLQLPLGYFFGASSATGDLTDNHDIISMKLYQLDVEQTPQEEEEEEEEVTLPRVDMSQFEVKVEEKGMSTVHLFFTFIFSVLGLCLLVVVGLIIYSRWKDNRRKRFY
;
A
#
# COMPACT_ATOMS: atom_id res chain seq x y z
N ILE A 1 -30.60 -106.67 24.58
CA ILE A 1 -30.80 -105.27 25.05
C ILE A 1 -29.41 -104.71 25.32
N GLY A 2 -28.84 -103.93 24.40
CA GLY A 2 -27.46 -103.49 24.52
C GLY A 2 -27.08 -102.54 23.41
N SER A 3 -27.50 -101.28 23.51
CA SER A 3 -27.01 -100.16 22.71
C SER A 3 -27.46 -98.84 23.35
N VAL A 4 -26.88 -98.51 24.51
CA VAL A 4 -26.88 -97.13 25.03
C VAL A 4 -25.52 -96.90 25.67
N LYS A 5 -24.53 -96.50 24.87
CA LYS A 5 -23.25 -95.90 25.32
C LYS A 5 -22.46 -95.38 24.12
N MET A 6 -23.05 -94.49 23.32
CA MET A 6 -22.29 -93.75 22.31
C MET A 6 -23.01 -92.46 21.90
N ALA A 7 -23.44 -91.63 22.86
CA ALA A 7 -24.04 -90.33 22.56
C ALA A 7 -23.70 -89.23 23.59
N ALA A 8 -22.78 -89.48 24.52
CA ALA A 8 -22.48 -88.54 25.61
C ALA A 8 -21.13 -87.79 25.48
N ALA A 9 -20.35 -88.03 24.42
CA ALA A 9 -19.02 -87.42 24.25
C ALA A 9 -18.93 -86.32 23.17
N LEU A 10 -20.01 -86.06 22.42
CA LEU A 10 -20.00 -85.11 21.29
C LEU A 10 -20.66 -83.75 21.59
N SER A 11 -21.36 -83.56 22.71
CA SER A 11 -22.01 -82.27 23.02
C SER A 11 -21.16 -81.28 23.82
N SER A 12 -20.02 -81.71 24.39
CA SER A 12 -19.19 -80.85 25.24
C SER A 12 -18.11 -80.05 24.47
N TYR A 13 -17.79 -80.44 23.23
CA TYR A 13 -16.78 -79.75 22.42
C TYR A 13 -17.34 -78.61 21.54
N GLY A 14 -18.64 -78.63 21.24
CA GLY A 14 -19.27 -77.63 20.35
C GLY A 14 -19.57 -76.28 21.01
N SER A 15 -19.77 -76.25 22.32
CA SER A 15 -20.16 -75.05 23.08
C SER A 15 -18.97 -74.15 23.47
N SER A 16 -17.74 -74.68 23.56
CA SER A 16 -16.53 -73.89 23.85
C SER A 16 -15.97 -73.20 22.59
N LEU A 17 -16.08 -73.82 21.42
CA LEU A 17 -15.64 -73.25 20.14
C LEU A 17 -16.49 -72.04 19.71
N LEU A 18 -17.81 -72.09 19.87
CA LEU A 18 -18.69 -70.96 19.50
C LEU A 18 -18.45 -69.70 20.36
N GLY A 19 -18.11 -69.85 21.64
CA GLY A 19 -17.78 -68.72 22.52
C GLY A 19 -16.46 -68.03 22.14
N ILE A 20 -15.45 -68.82 21.75
CA ILE A 20 -14.13 -68.31 21.34
C ILE A 20 -14.23 -67.57 19.98
N PHE A 21 -15.01 -68.08 19.02
CA PHE A 21 -15.25 -67.41 17.74
C PHE A 21 -16.05 -66.10 17.89
N SER A 22 -17.00 -66.04 18.82
CA SER A 22 -17.78 -64.82 19.11
C SER A 22 -16.91 -63.75 19.79
N PHE A 23 -16.06 -64.14 20.74
CA PHE A 23 -15.15 -63.23 21.44
C PHE A 23 -14.02 -62.71 20.52
N LEU A 24 -13.47 -63.57 19.65
CA LEU A 24 -12.51 -63.18 18.61
C LEU A 24 -13.13 -62.24 17.58
N ARG A 25 -14.38 -62.45 17.16
CA ARG A 25 -15.12 -61.51 16.28
C ARG A 25 -15.33 -60.16 16.93
N PHE A 26 -15.65 -60.12 18.23
CA PHE A 26 -15.86 -58.88 18.97
C PHE A 26 -14.56 -58.08 19.17
N LEU A 27 -13.45 -58.78 19.42
CA LEU A 27 -12.11 -58.18 19.49
C LEU A 27 -11.62 -57.71 18.12
N PHE A 28 -11.92 -58.43 17.04
CA PHE A 28 -11.61 -58.01 15.67
C PHE A 28 -12.37 -56.74 15.27
N PHE A 29 -13.67 -56.67 15.59
CA PHE A 29 -14.49 -55.49 15.33
C PHE A 29 -14.00 -54.25 16.08
N ARG A 30 -13.60 -54.39 17.35
CA ARG A 30 -13.02 -53.29 18.13
C ARG A 30 -11.67 -52.81 17.59
N LYS A 31 -10.83 -53.72 17.12
CA LYS A 31 -9.50 -53.38 16.55
C LYS A 31 -9.63 -52.72 15.19
N ALA A 32 -10.54 -53.21 14.34
CA ALA A 32 -10.87 -52.63 13.04
C ALA A 32 -11.53 -51.24 13.16
N PHE A 33 -12.39 -51.04 14.17
CA PHE A 33 -13.02 -49.75 14.44
C PHE A 33 -12.01 -48.71 14.94
N ARG A 34 -11.09 -49.10 15.84
CA ARG A 34 -9.99 -48.23 16.28
C ARG A 34 -9.03 -47.86 15.14
N GLN A 35 -8.70 -48.82 14.27
CA GLN A 35 -7.87 -48.55 13.10
C GLN A 35 -8.58 -47.63 12.10
N SER A 36 -9.89 -47.80 11.90
CA SER A 36 -10.68 -46.94 11.02
C SER A 36 -10.82 -45.51 11.57
N ILE A 37 -10.96 -45.35 12.89
CA ILE A 37 -10.97 -44.01 13.52
C ILE A 37 -9.59 -43.35 13.45
N CYS A 38 -8.50 -44.09 13.69
CA CYS A 38 -7.15 -43.54 13.50
C CYS A 38 -6.88 -43.19 12.04
N LEU A 39 -7.35 -44.00 11.09
CA LEU A 39 -7.21 -43.70 9.66
C LEU A 39 -8.03 -42.46 9.29
N LEU A 40 -9.26 -42.32 9.82
CA LEU A 40 -10.10 -41.14 9.61
C LEU A 40 -9.48 -39.89 10.24
N LEU A 41 -8.91 -39.98 11.45
CA LEU A 41 -8.21 -38.87 12.09
C LEU A 41 -6.91 -38.51 11.35
N VAL A 42 -6.16 -39.48 10.84
CA VAL A 42 -4.98 -39.22 10.00
C VAL A 42 -5.39 -38.61 8.67
N VAL A 43 -6.48 -39.08 8.04
CA VAL A 43 -7.04 -38.46 6.84
C VAL A 43 -7.49 -37.03 7.15
N CYS A 44 -8.20 -36.77 8.24
CA CYS A 44 -8.60 -35.42 8.66
C CYS A 44 -7.39 -34.50 8.90
N VAL A 45 -6.36 -34.98 9.61
CA VAL A 45 -5.13 -34.21 9.87
C VAL A 45 -4.31 -33.98 8.59
N LEU A 46 -4.34 -34.93 7.65
CA LEU A 46 -3.71 -34.78 6.33
C LEU A 46 -4.54 -33.89 5.38
N THR A 47 -5.87 -33.84 5.54
CA THR A 47 -6.76 -32.94 4.77
C THR A 47 -6.80 -31.52 5.35
N ASP A 48 -6.54 -31.34 6.65
CA ASP A 48 -6.43 -30.02 7.30
C ASP A 48 -5.21 -29.22 6.81
N ARG A 49 -4.27 -29.87 6.09
CA ARG A 49 -3.13 -29.22 5.44
C ARG A 49 -3.43 -28.76 4.01
N SER A 50 -4.68 -28.84 3.56
CA SER A 50 -5.13 -28.31 2.26
C SER A 50 -6.08 -27.12 2.41
N LEU A 51 -5.80 -26.20 3.33
CA LEU A 51 -6.05 -24.79 2.99
C LEU A 51 -5.02 -24.45 1.93
N ALA A 52 -5.39 -24.74 0.68
CA ALA A 52 -4.79 -24.10 -0.46
C ALA A 52 -4.81 -22.59 -0.15
N ASP A 53 -3.62 -22.00 -0.20
CA ASP A 53 -3.45 -20.59 -0.46
C ASP A 53 -4.45 -20.20 -1.54
N ASP A 54 -5.47 -19.41 -1.16
CA ASP A 54 -6.51 -18.93 -2.06
C ASP A 54 -5.94 -17.80 -2.91
N SER A 55 -4.88 -18.11 -3.67
CA SER A 55 -4.28 -17.21 -4.64
C SER A 55 -4.96 -17.39 -5.99
N MET A 56 -6.29 -17.20 -6.07
CA MET A 56 -6.95 -16.66 -7.28
C MET A 56 -8.40 -16.22 -6.97
N PRO A 57 -8.65 -14.90 -7.00
CA PRO A 57 -9.41 -14.38 -8.14
C PRO A 57 -8.85 -13.06 -8.69
N THR A 58 -7.53 -12.88 -8.80
CA THR A 58 -7.01 -11.64 -9.43
C THR A 58 -7.52 -11.47 -10.87
N GLU A 59 -7.74 -12.55 -11.63
CA GLU A 59 -8.28 -12.43 -12.99
C GLU A 59 -9.76 -12.03 -13.08
N GLU A 60 -10.57 -12.33 -12.06
CA GLU A 60 -12.01 -12.03 -12.09
C GLU A 60 -12.28 -10.53 -11.94
N PHE A 61 -11.44 -9.86 -11.15
CA PHE A 61 -11.53 -8.41 -10.91
C PHE A 61 -10.77 -7.56 -11.93
N LEU A 62 -10.05 -8.18 -12.88
CA LEU A 62 -9.27 -7.48 -13.90
C LEU A 62 -10.18 -6.75 -14.90
N LYS A 63 -10.06 -5.41 -14.95
CA LYS A 63 -10.76 -4.56 -15.91
C LYS A 63 -9.90 -4.37 -17.15
N ARG A 64 -10.17 -5.18 -18.17
CA ARG A 64 -9.41 -5.21 -19.43
C ARG A 64 -9.49 -3.90 -20.19
N GLU A 65 -10.62 -3.21 -20.12
CA GLU A 65 -10.88 -1.92 -20.75
C GLU A 65 -9.97 -0.79 -20.24
N TYR A 66 -9.50 -0.89 -18.99
CA TYR A 66 -8.55 0.04 -18.38
C TYR A 66 -7.13 -0.53 -18.29
N SER A 67 -6.86 -1.67 -18.93
CA SER A 67 -5.58 -2.36 -18.85
C SER A 67 -4.81 -2.26 -20.17
N LEU A 68 -3.50 -2.06 -20.07
CA LEU A 68 -2.53 -2.12 -21.16
C LEU A 68 -1.64 -3.36 -20.93
N ALA A 69 -1.69 -4.35 -21.82
CA ALA A 69 -0.82 -5.51 -21.72
C ALA A 69 -0.61 -6.15 -23.10
N LYS A 70 0.49 -6.92 -23.23
CA LYS A 70 0.75 -7.73 -24.42
C LYS A 70 -0.47 -8.61 -24.78
N PRO A 71 -0.82 -8.75 -26.06
CA PRO A 71 -0.08 -8.29 -27.25
C PRO A 71 -0.47 -6.89 -27.76
N TYR A 72 -0.96 -5.98 -26.90
CA TYR A 72 -1.28 -4.57 -27.23
C TYR A 72 -2.18 -4.40 -28.47
N ARG A 73 -3.24 -5.22 -28.57
CA ARG A 73 -4.09 -5.29 -29.79
C ARG A 73 -4.56 -3.91 -30.24
N GLY A 74 -4.18 -3.53 -31.47
CA GLY A 74 -4.62 -2.30 -32.13
C GLY A 74 -3.93 -1.02 -31.66
N LEU A 75 -3.04 -1.07 -30.67
CA LEU A 75 -2.31 0.11 -30.21
C LEU A 75 -1.44 0.69 -31.34
N GLY A 76 -1.55 2.00 -31.57
CA GLY A 76 -0.78 2.72 -32.60
C GLY A 76 -1.33 2.63 -34.04
N PHE A 77 -2.31 1.76 -34.32
CA PHE A 77 -2.82 1.54 -35.68
C PHE A 77 -4.34 1.58 -35.79
N SER A 78 -5.07 1.19 -34.74
CA SER A 78 -6.52 1.06 -34.77
C SER A 78 -7.20 2.12 -33.91
N SER A 79 -8.23 2.74 -34.46
CA SER A 79 -9.19 3.53 -33.68
C SER A 79 -10.01 2.67 -32.70
N SER A 80 -9.91 1.35 -32.73
CA SER A 80 -10.55 0.46 -31.76
C SER A 80 -9.74 0.22 -30.48
N SER A 81 -8.49 0.69 -30.40
CA SER A 81 -7.68 0.52 -29.18
C SER A 81 -8.22 1.36 -28.04
N GLN A 82 -8.17 0.84 -26.82
CA GLN A 82 -8.51 1.59 -25.60
C GLN A 82 -7.40 2.56 -25.18
N TRP A 83 -6.26 2.56 -25.88
CA TRP A 83 -5.08 3.36 -25.55
C TRP A 83 -4.56 4.11 -26.79
N ASP A 84 -4.01 5.30 -26.57
CA ASP A 84 -3.35 6.14 -27.57
C ASP A 84 -1.87 6.28 -27.26
N LEU A 85 -1.04 6.26 -28.30
CA LEU A 85 0.38 6.62 -28.22
C LEU A 85 0.54 8.10 -28.58
N MET A 86 1.51 8.74 -27.93
CA MET A 86 1.87 10.13 -28.14
C MET A 86 3.39 10.30 -28.20
N GLY A 87 3.83 11.29 -28.98
CA GLY A 87 5.23 11.68 -29.04
C GLY A 87 6.10 10.57 -29.64
N THR A 88 7.20 10.25 -28.96
CA THR A 88 8.18 9.25 -29.41
C THR A 88 7.82 7.82 -29.02
N ALA A 89 6.64 7.62 -28.43
CA ALA A 89 6.26 6.31 -27.91
C ALA A 89 6.05 5.29 -29.05
N VAL A 90 6.63 4.10 -28.90
CA VAL A 90 6.53 3.01 -29.87
C VAL A 90 6.08 1.71 -29.19
N VAL A 91 5.27 0.94 -29.89
CA VAL A 91 4.80 -0.38 -29.43
C VAL A 91 5.62 -1.50 -30.06
N THR A 92 6.02 -2.47 -29.25
CA THR A 92 6.64 -3.73 -29.66
C THR A 92 5.78 -4.91 -29.14
N PRO A 93 6.04 -6.16 -29.56
CA PRO A 93 5.33 -7.32 -29.02
C PRO A 93 5.50 -7.50 -27.50
N ASP A 94 6.60 -7.00 -26.94
CA ASP A 94 6.98 -7.24 -25.54
C ASP A 94 6.67 -6.03 -24.64
N TYR A 95 6.83 -4.81 -25.12
CA TYR A 95 6.69 -3.58 -24.34
C TYR A 95 6.23 -2.39 -25.19
N VAL A 96 5.67 -1.38 -24.52
CA VAL A 96 5.48 -0.02 -25.04
C VAL A 96 6.63 0.84 -24.54
N ARG A 97 7.51 1.29 -25.45
CA ARG A 97 8.61 2.19 -25.13
C ARG A 97 8.13 3.63 -25.21
N LEU A 98 8.17 4.36 -24.11
CA LEU A 98 7.79 5.77 -24.04
C LEU A 98 8.88 6.65 -24.65
N THR A 99 10.12 6.46 -24.20
CA THR A 99 11.31 7.16 -24.72
C THR A 99 12.44 6.15 -24.92
N PRO A 100 13.20 6.26 -26.02
CA PRO A 100 14.45 5.53 -26.19
C PRO A 100 15.60 6.21 -25.44
N ASP A 101 16.70 5.48 -25.26
CA ASP A 101 18.00 5.98 -24.79
C ASP A 101 18.64 6.94 -25.82
N GLN A 102 17.97 8.08 -26.04
CA GLN A 102 18.33 9.18 -26.94
C GLN A 102 17.88 10.50 -26.32
N GLN A 103 18.64 11.56 -26.57
CA GLN A 103 18.39 12.88 -25.99
C GLN A 103 17.12 13.53 -26.54
N SER A 104 16.51 14.39 -25.73
CA SER A 104 15.40 15.26 -26.10
C SER A 104 14.19 14.50 -26.67
N ARG A 105 13.80 13.41 -26.01
CA ARG A 105 12.62 12.61 -26.38
C ARG A 105 11.52 12.81 -25.36
N GLN A 106 10.27 12.80 -25.83
CA GLN A 106 9.09 12.83 -25.00
C GLN A 106 8.06 11.90 -25.62
N GLY A 107 7.55 10.97 -24.83
CA GLY A 107 6.52 10.05 -25.28
C GLY A 107 5.61 9.64 -24.16
N ALA A 108 4.37 9.31 -24.53
CA ALA A 108 3.35 8.91 -23.59
C ALA A 108 2.41 7.86 -24.18
N VAL A 109 1.73 7.15 -23.30
CA VAL A 109 0.60 6.28 -23.60
C VAL A 109 -0.56 6.64 -22.68
N TRP A 110 -1.76 6.82 -23.23
CA TRP A 110 -2.93 7.32 -22.50
C TRP A 110 -4.15 6.45 -22.75
N SER A 111 -4.96 6.18 -21.73
CA SER A 111 -6.25 5.54 -21.90
C SER A 111 -7.20 6.48 -22.63
N ARG A 112 -8.09 5.91 -23.44
CA ARG A 112 -9.21 6.62 -24.07
C ARG A 112 -10.47 6.58 -23.22
N ILE A 113 -10.55 5.59 -22.33
CA ILE A 113 -11.70 5.37 -21.48
C ILE A 113 -11.43 6.04 -20.13
N PRO A 114 -12.32 6.94 -19.68
CA PRO A 114 -12.23 7.56 -18.37
C PRO A 114 -12.62 6.57 -17.26
N LEU A 115 -11.88 6.58 -16.16
CA LEU A 115 -12.05 5.71 -15.00
C LEU A 115 -13.23 6.14 -14.14
N HIS A 116 -14.15 5.21 -13.88
CA HIS A 116 -15.31 5.43 -13.01
C HIS A 116 -15.33 4.49 -11.79
N LEU A 117 -14.21 3.82 -11.49
CA LEU A 117 -14.08 2.98 -10.29
C LEU A 117 -13.66 3.83 -9.10
N ARG A 118 -14.28 3.60 -7.95
CA ARG A 118 -13.97 4.28 -6.69
C ARG A 118 -12.85 3.56 -5.94
N ASP A 119 -12.92 2.23 -5.85
CA ASP A 119 -11.90 1.38 -5.25
C ASP A 119 -11.21 0.54 -6.32
N TRP A 120 -9.90 0.74 -6.47
CA TRP A 120 -9.13 0.11 -7.52
C TRP A 120 -7.67 -0.11 -7.12
N GLU A 121 -7.06 -1.06 -7.80
CA GLU A 121 -5.64 -1.38 -7.68
C GLU A 121 -5.03 -1.47 -9.08
N LEU A 122 -4.01 -0.65 -9.34
CA LEU A 122 -3.27 -0.62 -10.58
C LEU A 122 -1.89 -1.26 -10.37
N LYS A 123 -1.67 -2.40 -11.03
CA LYS A 123 -0.37 -3.07 -11.08
C LYS A 123 0.37 -2.66 -12.36
N VAL A 124 1.46 -1.91 -12.20
CA VAL A 124 2.31 -1.47 -13.30
C VAL A 124 3.58 -2.29 -13.32
N HIS A 125 3.86 -2.91 -14.47
CA HIS A 125 5.13 -3.54 -14.80
C HIS A 125 5.85 -2.62 -15.79
N PHE A 126 6.97 -2.07 -15.35
CA PHE A 126 7.78 -1.14 -16.14
C PHE A 126 9.24 -1.57 -16.11
N LYS A 127 10.08 -0.95 -16.93
CA LYS A 127 11.53 -1.12 -16.89
C LYS A 127 12.21 0.17 -17.32
N ILE A 128 13.18 0.60 -16.51
CA ILE A 128 14.07 1.72 -16.85
C ILE A 128 15.47 1.17 -17.03
N HIS A 129 16.05 1.34 -18.22
CA HIS A 129 17.37 0.78 -18.54
C HIS A 129 18.09 1.58 -19.60
N GLY A 130 19.42 1.63 -19.52
CA GLY A 130 20.24 2.37 -20.48
C GLY A 130 21.72 2.14 -20.28
N GLN A 131 22.50 2.62 -21.25
CA GLN A 131 23.95 2.37 -21.29
C GLN A 131 24.76 3.32 -20.40
N GLY A 132 24.15 4.42 -19.96
CA GLY A 132 24.75 5.41 -19.08
C GLY A 132 25.27 4.78 -17.78
N LYS A 133 26.57 4.99 -17.49
CA LYS A 133 27.21 4.52 -16.25
C LYS A 133 26.93 5.50 -15.10
N LYS A 134 26.77 4.99 -13.88
CA LYS A 134 26.54 5.80 -12.66
C LYS A 134 25.31 6.72 -12.82
N ASN A 135 25.50 8.04 -12.77
CA ASN A 135 24.46 9.08 -12.75
C ASN A 135 24.27 9.76 -14.11
N PHE A 136 24.81 9.20 -15.20
CA PHE A 136 24.56 9.71 -16.56
C PHE A 136 23.30 9.07 -17.12
N ASN A 137 22.17 9.34 -16.47
CA ASN A 137 20.86 8.80 -16.81
C ASN A 137 19.77 9.80 -16.47
N GLY A 138 18.64 9.73 -17.16
CA GLY A 138 17.52 10.61 -16.88
C GLY A 138 16.41 10.55 -17.94
N ASP A 139 15.28 11.20 -17.68
CA ASP A 139 14.95 11.80 -16.38
C ASP A 139 14.16 10.80 -15.52
N GLY A 140 13.32 10.00 -16.16
CA GLY A 140 12.52 8.97 -15.52
C GLY A 140 11.19 8.77 -16.25
N LEU A 141 10.18 8.29 -15.52
CA LEU A 141 8.82 8.18 -16.04
C LEU A 141 7.80 8.64 -15.00
N ALA A 142 6.62 8.99 -15.47
CA ALA A 142 5.49 9.35 -14.62
C ALA A 142 4.27 8.50 -14.98
N LEU A 143 3.49 8.15 -13.95
CA LEU A 143 2.19 7.52 -14.06
C LEU A 143 1.11 8.53 -13.66
N TRP A 144 0.01 8.51 -14.40
CA TRP A 144 -1.00 9.55 -14.33
C TRP A 144 -2.39 8.96 -14.11
N LEU A 145 -3.19 9.65 -13.30
CA LEU A 145 -4.65 9.59 -13.33
C LEU A 145 -5.16 11.03 -13.34
N THR A 146 -5.46 11.55 -14.53
CA THR A 146 -5.67 13.00 -14.76
C THR A 146 -6.88 13.31 -15.61
N LYS A 147 -7.44 14.51 -15.43
CA LYS A 147 -8.57 15.03 -16.20
C LYS A 147 -8.26 15.15 -17.68
N ASP A 148 -7.15 15.80 -18.00
CA ASP A 148 -6.69 16.01 -19.37
C ASP A 148 -5.71 14.89 -19.76
N ARG A 149 -5.68 14.56 -21.05
CA ARG A 149 -4.77 13.56 -21.65
C ARG A 149 -4.18 14.11 -22.94
N MET A 150 -3.09 13.50 -23.41
CA MET A 150 -2.47 13.84 -24.70
C MET A 150 -1.95 15.29 -24.80
N LEU A 151 -1.46 15.85 -23.68
CA LEU A 151 -0.86 17.19 -23.63
C LEU A 151 0.60 17.11 -23.21
N ASN A 152 1.52 17.53 -24.08
CA ASN A 152 2.95 17.50 -23.80
C ASN A 152 3.35 18.61 -22.83
N GLY A 153 4.42 18.37 -22.07
CA GLY A 153 5.01 19.38 -21.22
C GLY A 153 6.24 18.89 -20.47
N PRO A 154 6.76 19.73 -19.54
CA PRO A 154 8.02 19.46 -18.85
C PRO A 154 7.92 18.42 -17.74
N ALA A 155 6.71 18.06 -17.28
CA ALA A 155 6.55 17.08 -16.20
C ALA A 155 6.64 15.65 -16.77
N PHE A 156 7.87 15.14 -16.96
CA PHE A 156 8.14 13.82 -17.57
C PHE A 156 7.37 13.59 -18.88
N GLY A 157 7.26 14.62 -19.72
CA GLY A 157 6.57 14.57 -21.00
C GLY A 157 5.07 14.91 -20.94
N ASN A 158 4.50 15.17 -19.76
CA ASN A 158 3.12 15.65 -19.59
C ASN A 158 3.08 17.15 -19.25
N MET A 159 1.91 17.77 -19.42
CA MET A 159 1.67 19.16 -19.02
C MET A 159 1.99 19.40 -17.53
N ASN A 160 2.54 20.58 -17.22
CA ASN A 160 3.02 20.89 -15.88
C ASN A 160 1.88 21.14 -14.85
N GLN A 161 0.86 21.88 -15.28
CA GLN A 161 -0.29 22.26 -14.44
C GLN A 161 -1.46 21.28 -14.60
N PHE A 162 -1.21 19.99 -14.34
CA PHE A 162 -2.22 18.95 -14.51
C PHE A 162 -3.28 19.01 -13.39
N VAL A 163 -4.45 18.45 -13.66
CA VAL A 163 -5.50 18.18 -12.67
C VAL A 163 -5.61 16.68 -12.47
N GLY A 164 -5.20 16.18 -11.30
CA GLY A 164 -5.25 14.76 -10.94
C GLY A 164 -4.05 14.28 -10.15
N LEU A 165 -3.79 12.98 -10.21
CA LEU A 165 -2.71 12.29 -9.52
C LEU A 165 -1.52 12.08 -10.46
N GLY A 166 -0.33 12.48 -10.01
CA GLY A 166 0.95 12.16 -10.65
C GLY A 166 1.82 11.34 -9.70
N ILE A 167 2.35 10.22 -10.20
CA ILE A 167 3.33 9.38 -9.50
C ILE A 167 4.59 9.37 -10.35
N PHE A 168 5.66 9.96 -9.82
CA PHE A 168 6.92 10.15 -10.53
C PHE A 168 7.91 9.09 -10.10
N VAL A 169 8.57 8.46 -11.06
CA VAL A 169 9.71 7.57 -10.86
C VAL A 169 10.93 8.31 -11.40
N ASP A 170 11.52 9.12 -10.54
CA ASP A 170 12.62 10.02 -10.86
C ASP A 170 13.96 9.31 -10.70
N THR A 171 14.80 9.36 -11.74
CA THR A 171 16.08 8.67 -11.77
C THR A 171 17.28 9.60 -11.67
N TYR A 172 17.06 10.91 -11.72
CA TYR A 172 18.13 11.90 -11.75
C TYR A 172 17.90 13.00 -10.69
N PRO A 173 18.87 13.26 -9.80
CA PRO A 173 18.76 14.37 -8.87
C PRO A 173 19.06 15.70 -9.57
N ASN A 174 18.03 16.51 -9.83
CA ASN A 174 18.18 17.85 -10.38
C ASN A 174 18.58 18.87 -9.31
N ALA A 175 18.07 18.74 -8.08
CA ALA A 175 18.39 19.66 -7.00
C ALA A 175 19.83 19.47 -6.48
N ASP A 176 20.47 20.59 -6.10
CA ASP A 176 21.82 20.57 -5.53
C ASP A 176 21.88 19.70 -4.25
N LYS A 177 22.57 18.56 -4.35
CA LYS A 177 23.08 17.58 -3.35
C LYS A 177 22.74 17.77 -1.85
N SER A 178 21.52 18.16 -1.50
CA SER A 178 21.03 17.99 -0.13
C SER A 178 20.92 16.49 0.07
N HIS A 179 21.64 15.94 1.04
CA HIS A 179 21.75 14.50 1.30
C HIS A 179 20.43 13.83 1.76
N ASP A 180 19.29 14.50 1.60
CA ASP A 180 18.01 14.08 2.15
C ASP A 180 17.31 13.01 1.29
N ARG A 181 17.61 12.95 -0.02
CA ARG A 181 17.02 11.97 -0.95
C ARG A 181 18.08 11.14 -1.65
N VAL A 182 17.79 9.86 -1.78
CA VAL A 182 18.58 8.91 -2.55
C VAL A 182 17.78 8.58 -3.81
N PHE A 183 18.42 8.74 -4.97
CA PHE A 183 17.81 8.48 -6.27
C PHE A 183 18.24 7.10 -6.81
N PRO A 184 17.38 6.40 -7.57
CA PRO A 184 16.04 6.82 -7.99
C PRO A 184 15.02 6.95 -6.86
N TYR A 185 14.10 7.90 -7.02
CA TYR A 185 13.11 8.28 -6.01
C TYR A 185 11.71 8.26 -6.62
N ILE A 186 10.78 7.62 -5.92
CA ILE A 186 9.36 7.64 -6.28
C ILE A 186 8.66 8.68 -5.42
N SER A 187 7.95 9.61 -6.05
CA SER A 187 7.19 10.64 -5.35
C SER A 187 5.75 10.75 -5.88
N VAL A 188 4.86 11.21 -5.02
CA VAL A 188 3.44 11.39 -5.31
C VAL A 188 3.09 12.87 -5.24
N MET A 189 2.38 13.37 -6.25
CA MET A 189 1.88 14.74 -6.32
C MET A 189 0.42 14.76 -6.70
N LEU A 190 -0.31 15.70 -6.12
CA LEU A 190 -1.67 16.02 -6.51
C LEU A 190 -1.73 17.38 -7.21
N GLY A 191 -2.17 17.38 -8.46
CA GLY A 191 -2.36 18.57 -9.26
C GLY A 191 -3.81 19.05 -9.20
N ASN A 192 -4.01 20.33 -8.93
CA ASN A 192 -5.33 20.99 -8.98
C ASN A 192 -5.47 21.94 -10.19
N GLY A 193 -4.51 21.91 -11.14
CA GLY A 193 -4.45 22.80 -12.29
C GLY A 193 -3.78 24.16 -12.04
N THR A 194 -3.39 24.47 -10.81
CA THR A 194 -2.67 25.71 -10.47
C THR A 194 -1.22 25.47 -10.08
N VAL A 195 -0.99 24.38 -9.34
CA VAL A 195 0.33 23.99 -8.85
C VAL A 195 1.14 23.38 -9.99
N MET A 196 2.42 23.76 -10.07
CA MET A 196 3.37 23.27 -11.07
C MET A 196 4.29 22.23 -10.43
N TYR A 197 4.62 21.18 -11.19
CA TYR A 197 5.74 20.31 -10.88
C TYR A 197 7.06 21.05 -11.17
N GLU A 198 7.85 21.29 -10.14
CA GLU A 198 9.16 21.93 -10.23
C GLU A 198 10.24 20.89 -10.56
N HIS A 199 10.51 20.67 -11.85
CA HIS A 199 11.49 19.69 -12.31
C HIS A 199 12.92 19.97 -11.78
N ASP A 200 13.34 21.23 -11.73
CA ASP A 200 14.67 21.62 -11.21
C ASP A 200 14.86 21.31 -9.71
N HIS A 201 13.76 21.07 -8.99
CA HIS A 201 13.74 20.72 -7.57
C HIS A 201 13.09 19.35 -7.31
N ASP A 202 13.04 18.48 -8.32
CA ASP A 202 12.52 17.10 -8.22
C ASP A 202 11.07 17.02 -7.68
N GLY A 203 10.26 18.08 -7.88
CA GLY A 203 8.88 18.19 -7.36
C GLY A 203 8.77 18.27 -5.83
N ARG A 204 9.85 18.59 -5.13
CA ARG A 204 9.96 18.51 -3.66
C ARG A 204 8.93 19.34 -2.90
N THR A 205 8.56 20.52 -3.41
CA THR A 205 7.64 21.46 -2.75
C THR A 205 6.19 20.95 -2.75
N THR A 206 5.85 20.03 -3.64
CA THR A 206 4.47 19.59 -3.92
C THR A 206 4.27 18.09 -3.65
N GLU A 207 5.24 17.46 -3.01
CA GLU A 207 5.23 16.04 -2.70
C GLU A 207 4.31 15.73 -1.52
N LEU A 208 3.50 14.69 -1.67
CA LEU A 208 2.66 14.13 -0.60
C LEU A 208 3.33 12.96 0.14
N GLY A 209 4.22 12.24 -0.53
CA GLY A 209 4.97 11.11 0.01
C GLY A 209 5.78 10.41 -1.07
N GLY A 210 6.72 9.56 -0.65
CA GLY A 210 7.63 8.91 -1.57
C GLY A 210 8.68 8.01 -0.89
N CYS A 211 9.44 7.29 -1.71
CA CYS A 211 10.50 6.39 -1.25
C CYS A 211 11.67 6.32 -2.23
N SER A 212 12.86 6.02 -1.72
CA SER A 212 14.03 5.67 -2.54
C SER A 212 13.94 4.22 -2.98
N VAL A 213 14.15 3.93 -4.27
CA VAL A 213 14.10 2.57 -4.80
C VAL A 213 15.05 2.37 -5.99
N THR A 214 15.77 1.25 -6.00
CA THR A 214 16.72 0.91 -7.08
C THR A 214 16.01 0.25 -8.27
N VAL A 215 15.32 1.04 -9.09
CA VAL A 215 14.55 0.56 -10.26
C VAL A 215 15.35 0.50 -11.57
N ARG A 216 16.40 1.32 -11.70
CA ARG A 216 17.16 1.45 -12.95
C ARG A 216 18.09 0.25 -13.16
N ASN A 217 18.10 -0.29 -14.38
CA ASN A 217 18.92 -1.44 -14.77
C ASN A 217 18.74 -2.65 -13.84
N SER A 218 17.55 -2.82 -13.26
CA SER A 218 17.24 -3.99 -12.45
C SER A 218 17.36 -5.27 -13.28
N VAL A 219 17.93 -6.31 -12.65
CA VAL A 219 18.02 -7.66 -13.23
C VAL A 219 16.66 -8.36 -13.17
N HIS A 220 15.82 -7.95 -12.21
CA HIS A 220 14.49 -8.50 -12.00
C HIS A 220 13.42 -7.61 -12.63
N ASP A 221 12.23 -8.17 -12.84
CA ASP A 221 11.06 -7.41 -13.25
C ASP A 221 10.69 -6.40 -12.15
N THR A 222 10.44 -5.15 -12.53
CA THR A 222 10.11 -4.07 -11.59
C THR A 222 8.62 -3.74 -11.64
N PHE A 223 7.97 -3.84 -10.47
CA PHE A 223 6.54 -3.60 -10.32
C PHE A 223 6.25 -2.45 -9.36
N LEU A 224 5.22 -1.69 -9.71
CA LEU A 224 4.54 -0.74 -8.85
C LEU A 224 3.10 -1.21 -8.63
N LEU A 225 2.65 -1.24 -7.38
CA LEU A 225 1.26 -1.49 -7.02
C LEU A 225 0.69 -0.22 -6.41
N ILE A 226 -0.29 0.36 -7.10
CA ILE A 226 -0.94 1.61 -6.70
C ILE A 226 -2.37 1.27 -6.35
N ARG A 227 -2.72 1.38 -5.08
CA ARG A 227 -4.05 1.05 -4.58
C ARG A 227 -4.72 2.30 -4.05
N TYR A 228 -5.91 2.59 -4.54
CA TYR A 228 -6.76 3.65 -4.04
C TYR A 228 -8.08 3.05 -3.56
N SER A 229 -8.36 3.16 -2.27
CA SER A 229 -9.57 2.63 -1.66
C SER A 229 -9.90 3.40 -0.38
N LYS A 230 -11.19 3.64 -0.12
CA LYS A 230 -11.66 4.39 1.06
C LYS A 230 -10.87 5.69 1.31
N ARG A 231 -10.67 6.52 0.27
CA ARG A 231 -9.88 7.77 0.31
C ARG A 231 -8.44 7.61 0.81
N ARG A 232 -7.85 6.42 0.64
CA ARG A 232 -6.45 6.12 0.97
C ARG A 232 -5.72 5.63 -0.26
N LEU A 233 -4.59 6.26 -0.56
CA LEU A 233 -3.67 5.87 -1.63
C LEU A 233 -2.45 5.19 -1.02
N THR A 234 -2.24 3.93 -1.35
CA THR A 234 -1.02 3.20 -1.01
C THR A 234 -0.23 2.86 -2.26
N ILE A 235 1.09 3.04 -2.18
CA ILE A 235 2.03 2.67 -3.23
C ILE A 235 3.03 1.68 -2.65
N MET A 236 3.17 0.55 -3.32
CA MET A 236 4.14 -0.49 -2.98
C MET A 236 4.99 -0.85 -4.20
N VAL A 237 6.21 -1.32 -3.95
CA VAL A 237 7.18 -1.69 -4.99
C VAL A 237 7.65 -3.13 -4.82
N ASP A 238 7.91 -3.81 -5.93
CA ASP A 238 8.70 -5.05 -5.98
C ASP A 238 9.77 -4.90 -7.06
N VAL A 239 11.03 -4.81 -6.64
CA VAL A 239 12.19 -4.67 -7.53
C VAL A 239 13.22 -5.78 -7.34
N GLU A 240 13.03 -6.63 -6.32
CA GLU A 240 13.94 -7.72 -5.98
C GLU A 240 13.51 -9.04 -6.60
N GLY A 241 12.36 -9.08 -7.29
CA GLY A 241 11.83 -10.29 -7.91
C GLY A 241 11.40 -11.36 -6.91
N LYS A 242 11.18 -10.95 -5.65
CA LYS A 242 10.78 -11.84 -4.55
C LYS A 242 9.27 -12.04 -4.47
N GLN A 243 8.49 -11.32 -5.29
CA GLN A 243 7.03 -11.25 -5.18
C GLN A 243 6.59 -10.74 -3.80
N GLN A 244 7.42 -9.90 -3.18
CA GLN A 244 7.17 -9.29 -1.89
C GLN A 244 7.09 -7.79 -2.07
N TRP A 245 5.90 -7.24 -1.76
CA TRP A 245 5.64 -5.82 -1.82
C TRP A 245 6.30 -5.09 -0.65
N THR A 246 7.03 -4.01 -0.96
CA THR A 246 7.61 -3.09 0.01
C THR A 246 6.87 -1.77 -0.05
N ASP A 247 6.46 -1.24 1.10
CA ASP A 247 5.73 0.03 1.19
C ASP A 247 6.59 1.21 0.72
N CYS A 248 6.00 2.10 -0.07
CA CYS A 248 6.65 3.29 -0.61
C CYS A 248 5.98 4.59 -0.16
N ALA A 249 4.66 4.69 -0.31
CA ALA A 249 3.89 5.85 0.11
C ALA A 249 2.50 5.44 0.61
N ASP A 250 1.98 6.17 1.59
CA ASP A 250 0.67 5.94 2.19
C ASP A 250 0.03 7.28 2.55
N ILE A 251 -1.02 7.66 1.81
CA ILE A 251 -1.68 8.96 1.92
C ILE A 251 -3.16 8.72 2.23
N THR A 252 -3.62 9.17 3.40
CA THR A 252 -5.03 9.12 3.81
C THR A 252 -5.77 10.43 3.53
N GLY A 253 -7.09 10.37 3.46
CA GLY A 253 -7.93 11.55 3.19
C GLY A 253 -7.80 12.08 1.76
N LEU A 254 -7.26 11.30 0.83
CA LEU A 254 -7.14 11.68 -0.57
C LEU A 254 -8.50 11.54 -1.26
N GLN A 255 -8.98 12.63 -1.85
CA GLN A 255 -10.19 12.64 -2.68
C GLN A 255 -9.80 12.82 -4.15
N LEU A 256 -10.13 11.82 -4.97
CA LEU A 256 -9.92 11.83 -6.42
C LEU A 256 -11.26 11.87 -7.16
N PRO A 257 -11.47 12.83 -8.07
CA PRO A 257 -12.62 12.83 -8.98
C PRO A 257 -12.67 11.59 -9.86
N LEU A 258 -13.90 11.18 -10.20
CA LEU A 258 -14.14 10.19 -11.24
C LEU A 258 -14.01 10.81 -12.64
N GLY A 259 -13.94 9.97 -13.66
CA GLY A 259 -13.90 10.40 -15.05
C GLY A 259 -12.51 10.76 -15.56
N TYR A 260 -11.45 10.45 -14.81
CA TYR A 260 -10.07 10.75 -15.19
C TYR A 260 -9.45 9.64 -16.04
N PHE A 261 -8.38 9.96 -16.76
CA PHE A 261 -7.70 9.05 -17.67
C PHE A 261 -6.41 8.53 -17.06
N PHE A 262 -6.15 7.24 -17.24
CA PHE A 262 -4.86 6.67 -16.93
C PHE A 262 -3.84 7.05 -18.01
N GLY A 263 -2.61 7.27 -17.61
CA GLY A 263 -1.51 7.49 -18.54
C GLY A 263 -0.17 7.09 -17.96
N ALA A 264 0.80 6.94 -18.85
CA ALA A 264 2.21 6.89 -18.51
C ALA A 264 2.98 7.74 -19.51
N SER A 265 3.91 8.56 -19.04
CA SER A 265 4.77 9.39 -19.88
C SER A 265 6.22 9.35 -19.42
N SER A 266 7.12 9.69 -20.31
CA SER A 266 8.53 9.88 -20.00
C SER A 266 9.11 10.99 -20.86
N ALA A 267 10.16 11.62 -20.34
CA ALA A 267 11.00 12.55 -21.06
C ALA A 267 12.48 12.22 -20.84
N THR A 268 13.31 12.55 -21.82
CA THR A 268 14.77 12.56 -21.73
C THR A 268 15.29 13.95 -22.08
N GLY A 269 16.21 14.47 -21.26
CA GLY A 269 16.91 15.72 -21.50
C GLY A 269 18.26 15.50 -22.19
N ASP A 270 19.31 16.07 -21.58
CA ASP A 270 20.71 15.82 -21.94
C ASP A 270 21.15 14.40 -21.53
N LEU A 271 20.50 13.85 -20.51
CA LEU A 271 20.64 12.48 -20.05
C LEU A 271 19.47 11.63 -20.54
N THR A 272 19.72 10.33 -20.62
CA THR A 272 18.86 9.41 -21.35
C THR A 272 18.76 8.07 -20.66
N ASP A 273 17.64 7.40 -20.88
CA ASP A 273 17.41 5.99 -20.61
C ASP A 273 16.25 5.51 -21.52
N ASN A 274 16.13 4.20 -21.69
CA ASN A 274 14.90 3.61 -22.21
C ASN A 274 13.88 3.51 -21.09
N HIS A 275 12.65 3.94 -21.38
CA HIS A 275 11.53 3.88 -20.45
C HIS A 275 10.42 3.02 -21.06
N ASP A 276 10.31 1.79 -20.58
CA ASP A 276 9.42 0.76 -21.14
C ASP A 276 8.28 0.46 -20.16
N ILE A 277 7.04 0.43 -20.66
CA ILE A 277 5.85 -0.09 -19.98
C ILE A 277 5.53 -1.46 -20.55
N ILE A 278 5.62 -2.50 -19.72
CA ILE A 278 5.32 -3.89 -20.08
C ILE A 278 3.84 -4.20 -19.81
N SER A 279 3.28 -3.68 -18.71
CA SER A 279 1.84 -3.74 -18.51
C SER A 279 1.35 -2.73 -17.49
N MET A 280 0.12 -2.26 -17.66
CA MET A 280 -0.69 -1.59 -16.65
C MET A 280 -1.97 -2.41 -16.51
N LYS A 281 -2.18 -3.07 -15.37
CA LYS A 281 -3.35 -3.92 -15.13
C LYS A 281 -4.18 -3.35 -14.00
N LEU A 282 -5.43 -3.02 -14.29
CA LEU A 282 -6.35 -2.46 -13.32
C LEU A 282 -7.27 -3.55 -12.76
N TYR A 283 -7.35 -3.63 -11.44
CA TYR A 283 -8.23 -4.51 -10.71
C TYR A 283 -9.25 -3.66 -9.95
N GLN A 284 -10.53 -4.03 -10.05
CA GLN A 284 -11.55 -3.47 -9.16
C GLN A 284 -11.43 -4.13 -7.79
N LEU A 285 -11.53 -3.34 -6.73
CA LEU A 285 -11.60 -3.90 -5.38
C LEU A 285 -13.06 -4.02 -4.96
N ASP A 286 -13.41 -5.17 -4.38
CA ASP A 286 -14.70 -5.36 -3.73
C ASP A 286 -14.55 -4.96 -2.27
N VAL A 287 -15.17 -3.84 -1.89
CA VAL A 287 -15.00 -3.23 -0.58
C VAL A 287 -16.39 -3.06 0.03
N GLU A 288 -16.60 -3.69 1.18
CA GLU A 288 -17.82 -3.48 1.95
C GLU A 288 -17.85 -2.03 2.46
N GLN A 289 -18.89 -1.31 2.05
CA GLN A 289 -19.15 0.07 2.46
C GLN A 289 -20.24 0.09 3.53
N THR A 290 -20.12 1.01 4.47
CA THR A 290 -21.22 1.32 5.40
C THR A 290 -22.18 2.33 4.75
N PRO A 291 -23.47 2.38 5.14
CA PRO A 291 -24.42 3.33 4.57
C PRO A 291 -23.96 4.80 4.67
N GLN A 292 -23.23 5.14 5.73
CA GLN A 292 -22.67 6.48 5.90
C GLN A 292 -21.52 6.76 4.91
N GLU A 293 -20.68 5.76 4.62
CA GLU A 293 -19.62 5.88 3.61
C GLU A 293 -20.23 6.04 2.20
N GLU A 294 -21.33 5.34 1.91
CA GLU A 294 -22.07 5.48 0.64
C GLU A 294 -22.61 6.91 0.45
N GLU A 295 -23.23 7.50 1.49
CA GLU A 295 -23.74 8.88 1.44
C GLU A 295 -22.62 9.90 1.23
N GLU A 296 -21.48 9.78 1.91
CA GLU A 296 -20.32 10.65 1.70
C GLU A 296 -19.70 10.47 0.30
N GLU A 297 -19.83 9.30 -0.30
CA GLU A 297 -19.36 9.01 -1.65
C GLU A 297 -20.30 9.53 -2.75
N GLU A 298 -21.57 9.77 -2.46
CA GLU A 298 -22.49 10.44 -3.39
C GLU A 298 -22.13 11.92 -3.61
N GLU A 299 -21.35 12.55 -2.73
CA GLU A 299 -20.84 13.90 -2.97
C GLU A 299 -19.89 13.93 -4.17
N GLU A 300 -20.23 14.77 -5.16
CA GLU A 300 -19.43 14.91 -6.38
C GLU A 300 -18.11 15.65 -6.08
N VAL A 301 -17.02 14.90 -6.02
CA VAL A 301 -15.67 15.46 -5.93
C VAL A 301 -15.29 16.05 -7.29
N THR A 302 -15.23 17.38 -7.40
CA THR A 302 -14.91 18.08 -8.66
C THR A 302 -13.42 18.33 -8.85
N LEU A 303 -12.66 18.46 -7.76
CA LEU A 303 -11.21 18.72 -7.78
C LEU A 303 -10.47 17.79 -6.82
N PRO A 304 -9.25 17.37 -7.18
CA PRO A 304 -8.43 16.55 -6.30
C PRO A 304 -8.00 17.34 -5.07
N ARG A 305 -8.12 16.74 -3.88
CA ARG A 305 -7.66 17.34 -2.60
C ARG A 305 -7.26 16.27 -1.59
N VAL A 306 -6.53 16.69 -0.56
CA VAL A 306 -6.26 15.88 0.65
C VAL A 306 -6.94 16.57 1.82
N ASP A 307 -7.72 15.82 2.59
CA ASP A 307 -8.36 16.31 3.80
C ASP A 307 -7.31 16.48 4.91
N MET A 308 -6.97 17.74 5.21
CA MET A 308 -5.99 18.10 6.25
C MET A 308 -6.49 17.84 7.69
N SER A 309 -7.75 17.44 7.87
CA SER A 309 -8.39 17.27 9.20
C SER A 309 -7.83 16.10 10.01
N GLN A 310 -7.03 15.20 9.42
CA GLN A 310 -6.39 14.10 10.15
C GLN A 310 -5.00 14.45 10.72
N PHE A 311 -4.44 15.62 10.37
CA PHE A 311 -3.17 16.11 10.94
C PHE A 311 -3.35 17.00 12.17
N GLU A 312 -4.55 17.07 12.75
CA GLU A 312 -4.67 17.49 14.15
C GLU A 312 -3.97 16.44 15.02
N VAL A 313 -2.66 16.63 15.20
CA VAL A 313 -1.94 16.05 16.32
C VAL A 313 -2.76 16.43 17.55
N LYS A 314 -3.52 15.48 18.11
CA LYS A 314 -3.95 15.56 19.49
C LYS A 314 -2.66 15.67 20.27
N VAL A 315 -2.23 16.89 20.54
CA VAL A 315 -1.26 17.17 21.58
C VAL A 315 -1.97 16.68 22.82
N GLU A 316 -1.73 15.43 23.20
CA GLU A 316 -1.87 15.03 24.58
C GLU A 316 -0.95 16.00 25.31
N GLU A 317 -1.54 17.07 25.84
CA GLU A 317 -0.89 17.86 26.87
C GLU A 317 -0.50 16.84 27.92
N LYS A 318 0.81 16.52 27.96
CA LYS A 318 1.38 15.62 28.96
C LYS A 318 1.03 16.24 30.29
N GLY A 319 -0.05 15.75 30.92
CA GLY A 319 -0.50 16.21 32.21
C GLY A 319 0.72 16.20 33.14
N MET A 320 0.99 17.34 33.78
CA MET A 320 2.15 17.48 34.65
C MET A 320 2.23 16.26 35.57
N SER A 321 3.34 15.53 35.52
CA SER A 321 3.56 14.35 36.35
C SER A 321 3.21 14.67 37.80
N THR A 322 2.52 13.76 38.49
CA THR A 322 2.09 13.91 39.89
C THR A 322 3.24 14.38 40.80
N VAL A 323 4.48 14.03 40.45
CA VAL A 323 5.70 14.48 41.14
C VAL A 323 5.94 15.99 40.96
N HIS A 324 5.75 16.52 39.74
CA HIS A 324 5.84 17.95 39.49
C HIS A 324 4.78 18.73 40.27
N LEU A 325 3.53 18.25 40.31
CA LEU A 325 2.47 18.87 41.11
C LEU A 325 2.82 18.89 42.61
N PHE A 326 3.34 17.78 43.14
CA PHE A 326 3.77 17.68 44.53
C PHE A 326 4.86 18.69 44.90
N PHE A 327 5.92 18.81 44.08
CA PHE A 327 6.99 19.77 44.34
C PHE A 327 6.51 21.22 44.19
N THR A 328 5.69 21.53 43.18
CA THR A 328 5.12 22.89 43.03
C THR A 328 4.28 23.30 44.25
N PHE A 329 3.50 22.38 44.80
CA PHE A 329 2.71 22.63 46.01
C PHE A 329 3.60 22.92 47.23
N ILE A 330 4.64 22.10 47.45
CA ILE A 330 5.58 22.30 48.57
C ILE A 330 6.28 23.67 48.47
N PHE A 331 6.82 24.01 47.30
CA PHE A 331 7.50 25.31 47.13
C PHE A 331 6.55 26.48 47.30
N SER A 332 5.29 26.35 46.86
CA SER A 332 4.26 27.38 47.09
C SER A 332 3.98 27.58 48.59
N VAL A 333 3.80 26.49 49.35
CA VAL A 333 3.54 26.57 50.80
C VAL A 333 4.73 27.16 51.54
N LEU A 334 5.96 26.73 51.21
CA LEU A 334 7.19 27.29 51.79
C LEU A 334 7.33 28.78 51.49
N GLY A 335 7.05 29.21 50.26
CA GLY A 335 7.05 30.61 49.87
C GLY A 335 6.03 31.44 50.65
N LEU A 336 4.83 30.91 50.86
CA LEU A 336 3.76 31.58 51.59
C LEU A 336 4.09 31.71 53.09
N CYS A 337 4.66 30.67 53.70
CA CYS A 337 5.18 30.73 55.07
C CYS A 337 6.28 31.79 55.22
N LEU A 338 7.20 31.87 54.26
CA LEU A 338 8.26 32.89 54.25
C LEU A 338 7.67 34.31 54.19
N LEU A 339 6.68 34.52 53.33
CA LEU A 339 5.98 35.81 53.23
C LEU A 339 5.25 36.19 54.52
N VAL A 340 4.63 35.23 55.22
CA VAL A 340 3.99 35.47 56.52
C VAL A 340 5.02 35.85 57.57
N VAL A 341 6.16 35.16 57.64
CA VAL A 341 7.23 35.49 58.61
C VAL A 341 7.81 36.87 58.33
N VAL A 342 8.11 37.19 57.07
CA VAL A 342 8.59 38.52 56.67
C VAL A 342 7.53 39.59 56.98
N GLY A 343 6.26 39.30 56.70
CA GLY A 343 5.13 40.18 57.03
C GLY A 343 5.02 40.45 58.54
N LEU A 344 5.17 39.41 59.37
CA LEU A 344 5.18 39.55 60.83
C LEU A 344 6.39 40.33 61.35
N ILE A 345 7.58 40.13 60.77
CA ILE A 345 8.79 40.90 61.12
C ILE A 345 8.58 42.38 60.76
N ILE A 346 8.08 42.68 59.55
CA ILE A 346 7.78 44.05 59.12
C ILE A 346 6.70 44.67 60.02
N TYR A 347 5.64 43.93 60.32
CA TYR A 347 4.56 44.40 61.19
C TYR A 347 5.05 44.67 62.62
N SER A 348 5.86 43.79 63.19
CA SER A 348 6.49 43.98 64.50
C SER A 348 7.37 45.24 64.51
N ARG A 349 8.23 45.40 63.48
CA ARG A 349 9.10 46.57 63.32
C ARG A 349 8.32 47.86 63.13
N TRP A 350 7.19 47.81 62.40
CA TRP A 350 6.27 48.94 62.25
C TRP A 350 5.56 49.29 63.57
N LYS A 351 5.08 48.28 64.31
CA LYS A 351 4.43 48.46 65.62
C LYS A 351 5.37 49.07 66.65
N ASP A 352 6.65 48.67 66.68
CA ASP A 352 7.65 49.23 67.58
C ASP A 352 8.05 50.66 67.19
N ASN A 353 8.11 50.98 65.89
CA ASN A 353 8.31 52.36 65.44
C ASN A 353 7.11 53.28 65.74
N ARG A 354 5.87 52.75 65.71
CA ARG A 354 4.66 53.50 66.12
C ARG A 354 4.61 53.75 67.62
N ARG A 355 5.12 52.83 68.45
CA ARG A 355 5.22 53.01 69.91
C ARG A 355 6.27 54.04 70.33
N LYS A 356 7.20 54.44 69.45
CA LYS A 356 8.25 55.45 69.72
C LYS A 356 7.88 56.88 69.26
N ARG A 357 6.61 57.17 68.96
CA ARG A 357 6.12 58.50 68.52
C ARG A 357 5.03 59.12 69.40
N PHE A 358 4.88 58.66 70.63
CA PHE A 358 4.19 59.41 71.67
C PHE A 358 5.07 59.37 72.93
N TYR A 359 5.20 60.54 73.55
CA TYR A 359 6.04 60.88 74.72
C TYR A 359 6.20 59.80 75.79
#